data_AF-A0A6N3USR9-F1
#
_entry.id   AF-A0A6N3USR9-F1
#
_cell.length_a   1.000
_cell.length_b   1.000
_cell.length_c   1.000
_cell.angle_alpha   90.00
_cell.angle_beta   90.00
_cell.angle_gamma   90.00
#
_symmetry.space_group_name_H-M   'P 1'
#
loop_
_entity.id
_entity.type
_entity.pdbx_description
1 polymer ?
#
loop_
_entity_poly.entity_id
_entity_poly.type
_entity_poly.pdbx_seq_one_letter_code
_entity_poly.pdbx_strand_id
1 'polypeptide(L)'
;MTLSVTSKTLSDYDAQWAFNTATAFLRKSPIADYLIKQLEKQKTVTLTVEVYADPAQANRNTSDHGVIEWSVLSNDLSSNEASEVTAFLSRTPIEQKTYLASQLNLLHLLALACQQLNNQLDLRDADAPWPWLDGQTLSAVDIENHVARELSEQPLPDEQNWDRILNGK
;
A
#
# COMPACT_ATOMS: atom_id res chain seq x y z
N MET A 1 -2.84 13.86 -6.08
CA MET A 1 -3.87 13.74 -5.08
C MET A 1 -3.14 14.25 -3.89
N THR A 2 -3.72 15.09 -3.04
CA THR A 2 -3.02 15.28 -1.77
C THR A 2 -3.24 13.97 -1.01
N LEU A 3 -2.20 13.15 -0.89
CA LEU A 3 -2.18 12.05 0.06
C LEU A 3 -2.06 12.71 1.43
N SER A 4 -3.16 12.77 2.15
CA SER A 4 -3.18 13.27 3.52
C SER A 4 -3.00 12.08 4.44
N VAL A 5 -1.97 12.09 5.28
CA VAL A 5 -1.78 11.04 6.29
C VAL A 5 -2.27 11.57 7.63
N THR A 6 -3.19 10.86 8.27
CA THR A 6 -3.76 11.21 9.56
C THR A 6 -3.70 10.02 10.51
N SER A 7 -3.78 10.26 11.81
CA SER A 7 -3.94 9.18 12.78
C SER A 7 -4.69 9.65 14.02
N LYS A 8 -5.55 8.78 14.55
CA LYS A 8 -6.15 8.92 15.88
C LYS A 8 -5.36 8.24 16.99
N THR A 9 -4.40 7.39 16.65
CA THR A 9 -3.67 6.54 17.62
C THR A 9 -2.17 6.84 17.69
N LEU A 10 -1.61 7.48 16.67
CA LEU A 10 -0.20 7.87 16.57
C LEU A 10 -0.10 9.40 16.50
N SER A 11 1.11 9.93 16.73
CA SER A 11 1.38 11.33 16.38
C SER A 11 1.38 11.51 14.85
N ASP A 12 1.10 12.72 14.36
CA ASP A 12 1.17 13.02 12.91
C ASP A 12 2.55 12.71 12.32
N TYR A 13 3.61 12.95 13.10
CA TYR A 13 4.97 12.63 12.70
C TYR A 13 5.18 11.13 12.51
N ASP A 14 4.77 10.31 13.49
CA ASP A 14 4.94 8.86 13.44
C ASP A 14 4.04 8.22 12.37
N ALA A 15 2.82 8.73 12.18
CA ALA A 15 1.92 8.30 11.13
C ALA A 15 2.51 8.56 9.74
N GLN A 16 3.01 9.78 9.51
CA GLN A 16 3.68 10.14 8.25
C GLN A 16 4.96 9.32 8.04
N TRP A 17 5.74 9.09 9.11
CA TRP A 17 6.94 8.27 9.04
C TRP A 17 6.61 6.82 8.67
N ALA A 18 5.61 6.21 9.32
CA ALA A 18 5.15 4.86 9.02
C ALA A 18 4.69 4.72 7.56
N PHE A 19 3.89 5.68 7.09
CA PHE A 19 3.44 5.71 5.70
C PHE A 19 4.63 5.84 4.72
N ASN A 20 5.58 6.72 5.01
CA ASN A 20 6.78 6.90 4.17
C ASN A 20 7.65 5.63 4.15
N THR A 21 7.81 4.95 5.28
CA THR A 21 8.58 3.71 5.37
C THR A 21 7.89 2.58 4.59
N ALA A 22 6.56 2.43 4.72
CA ALA A 22 5.80 1.45 3.96
C ALA A 22 5.89 1.71 2.45
N THR A 23 5.62 2.95 2.03
CA THR A 23 5.68 3.32 0.61
C THR A 23 7.08 3.25 0.03
N ALA A 24 8.13 3.53 0.80
CA ALA A 24 9.51 3.35 0.35
C ALA A 24 9.84 1.90 0.02
N PHE A 25 9.32 0.94 0.79
CA PHE A 25 9.44 -0.48 0.43
C PHE A 25 8.63 -0.82 -0.82
N LEU A 26 7.35 -0.43 -0.87
CA LEU A 26 6.49 -0.69 -2.03
C LEU A 26 7.08 -0.11 -3.32
N ARG A 27 7.68 1.08 -3.27
CA ARG A 27 8.34 1.75 -4.40
C ARG A 27 9.55 1.00 -4.98
N LYS A 28 10.03 -0.08 -4.32
CA LYS A 28 10.99 -0.99 -4.95
C LYS A 28 10.39 -1.76 -6.12
N SER A 29 9.06 -1.90 -6.15
CA SER A 29 8.30 -2.37 -7.31
C SER A 29 8.05 -1.19 -8.27
N PRO A 30 8.53 -1.28 -9.54
CA PRO A 30 8.28 -0.26 -10.55
C PRO A 30 6.80 0.11 -10.72
N ILE A 31 5.88 -0.87 -10.69
CA ILE A 31 4.44 -0.56 -10.83
C ILE A 31 3.88 0.14 -9.59
N ALA A 32 4.27 -0.29 -8.38
CA ALA A 32 3.84 0.38 -7.16
C ALA A 32 4.38 1.81 -7.09
N ASP A 33 5.64 2.03 -7.47
CA ASP A 33 6.22 3.37 -7.55
C ASP A 33 5.47 4.27 -8.54
N TYR A 34 5.15 3.73 -9.72
CA TYR A 34 4.34 4.44 -10.70
C TYR A 34 2.97 4.83 -10.15
N LEU A 35 2.22 3.87 -9.58
CA LEU A 35 0.88 4.11 -9.05
C LEU A 35 0.90 5.12 -7.90
N ILE A 36 1.84 5.00 -6.96
CA ILE A 36 1.99 5.94 -5.86
C ILE A 36 2.31 7.35 -6.40
N LYS A 37 3.22 7.47 -7.37
CA LYS A 37 3.52 8.77 -8.01
C LYS A 37 2.30 9.34 -8.72
N GLN A 38 1.52 8.52 -9.41
CA GLN A 38 0.32 8.99 -10.08
C GLN A 38 -0.75 9.43 -9.09
N LEU A 39 -0.92 8.70 -7.98
CA LEU A 39 -1.73 9.14 -6.85
C LEU A 39 -1.20 10.49 -6.37
N GLU A 40 0.08 10.66 -6.03
CA GLU A 40 0.66 11.94 -5.59
C GLU A 40 0.42 13.10 -6.58
N LYS A 41 0.44 12.85 -7.89
CA LYS A 41 0.32 13.88 -8.95
C LYS A 41 -1.08 14.46 -9.20
N GLN A 42 -2.16 13.75 -8.87
CA GLN A 42 -3.53 14.27 -9.11
C GLN A 42 -3.76 15.64 -8.45
N LYS A 43 -4.65 16.48 -8.97
CA LYS A 43 -4.89 17.81 -8.37
C LYS A 43 -6.29 17.97 -7.79
N THR A 44 -7.17 17.03 -8.10
CA THR A 44 -8.63 17.13 -7.90
C THR A 44 -9.19 16.15 -6.88
N VAL A 45 -8.47 15.07 -6.58
CA VAL A 45 -8.88 14.05 -5.62
C VAL A 45 -7.94 14.09 -4.42
N THR A 46 -8.47 13.86 -3.22
CA THR A 46 -7.71 13.70 -1.97
C THR A 46 -7.96 12.29 -1.46
N LEU A 47 -6.89 11.54 -1.13
CA LEU A 47 -6.99 10.31 -0.34
C LEU A 47 -6.46 10.63 1.04
N THR A 48 -7.27 10.37 2.05
CA THR A 48 -6.82 10.37 3.43
C THR A 48 -6.44 8.96 3.82
N VAL A 49 -5.19 8.76 4.22
CA VAL A 49 -4.69 7.52 4.80
C VAL A 49 -4.74 7.67 6.31
N GLU A 50 -5.74 7.07 6.93
CA GLU A 50 -5.86 7.02 8.37
C GLU A 50 -5.04 5.85 8.91
N VAL A 51 -3.98 6.15 9.65
CA VAL A 51 -2.98 5.20 10.14
C VAL A 51 -3.32 4.78 11.57
N TYR A 52 -3.32 3.48 11.83
CA TYR A 52 -3.57 2.91 13.15
C TYR A 52 -2.37 2.10 13.66
N ALA A 53 -2.14 2.17 14.97
CA ALA A 53 -1.16 1.33 15.66
C ALA A 53 -1.68 -0.09 15.94
N ASP A 54 -3.01 -0.21 16.16
CA ASP A 54 -3.67 -1.45 16.55
C ASP A 54 -4.00 -2.31 15.31
N PRO A 55 -3.51 -3.55 15.20
CA PRO A 55 -3.84 -4.46 14.10
C PRO A 55 -5.33 -4.82 14.02
N ALA A 56 -6.10 -4.67 15.11
CA ALA A 56 -7.53 -5.00 15.14
C ALA A 56 -8.43 -3.90 14.56
N GLN A 57 -7.90 -2.68 14.34
CA GLN A 57 -8.73 -1.50 14.06
C GLN A 57 -8.69 -0.98 12.63
N ALA A 58 -7.83 -1.52 11.75
CA ALA A 58 -7.69 -1.01 10.39
C ALA A 58 -7.40 -2.10 9.34
N ASN A 59 -7.22 -1.68 8.08
CA ASN A 59 -7.37 -2.42 6.82
C ASN A 59 -8.79 -2.38 6.24
N ARG A 60 -9.41 -1.20 6.26
CA ARG A 60 -10.71 -0.99 5.62
C ARG A 60 -10.56 -0.04 4.45
N ASN A 61 -11.24 -0.39 3.36
CA ASN A 61 -11.33 0.48 2.22
C ASN A 61 -12.68 1.21 2.19
N THR A 62 -12.65 2.54 2.37
CA THR A 62 -13.75 3.47 2.15
C THR A 62 -13.36 4.55 1.13
N SER A 63 -12.59 4.14 0.10
CA SER A 63 -12.01 5.06 -0.89
C SER A 63 -13.03 5.69 -1.82
N ASP A 64 -14.26 5.18 -1.85
CA ASP A 64 -15.43 5.86 -2.41
C ASP A 64 -15.72 7.22 -1.74
N HIS A 65 -15.26 7.39 -0.50
CA HIS A 65 -15.29 8.65 0.26
C HIS A 65 -13.91 9.33 0.33
N GLY A 66 -12.91 8.83 -0.41
CA GLY A 66 -11.55 9.34 -0.39
C GLY A 66 -10.78 9.02 0.90
N VAL A 67 -11.12 7.94 1.60
CA VAL A 67 -10.42 7.50 2.82
C VAL A 67 -9.99 6.04 2.71
N ILE A 68 -8.77 5.73 3.14
CA ILE A 68 -8.34 4.35 3.41
C ILE A 68 -7.85 4.26 4.85
N GLU A 69 -8.21 3.19 5.54
CA GLU A 69 -7.80 2.93 6.92
C GLU A 69 -6.76 1.81 6.93
N TRP A 70 -5.54 2.11 7.37
CA TRP A 70 -4.40 1.19 7.33
C TRP A 70 -3.79 1.00 8.73
N SER A 71 -3.49 -0.25 9.11
CA SER A 71 -2.75 -0.52 10.34
C SER A 71 -1.28 -0.79 10.05
N VAL A 72 -0.38 -0.19 10.83
CA VAL A 72 1.08 -0.41 10.72
C VAL A 72 1.50 -1.84 11.10
N LEU A 73 0.60 -2.59 11.74
CA LEU A 73 0.75 -4.02 12.03
C LEU A 73 -0.45 -4.76 11.47
N SER A 74 -0.22 -5.92 10.86
CA SER A 74 -1.34 -6.78 10.50
C SER A 74 -0.96 -8.25 10.55
N ASN A 75 -1.80 -9.03 11.22
CA ASN A 75 -1.64 -10.48 11.29
C ASN A 75 -2.27 -11.19 10.10
N ASP A 76 -3.14 -10.51 9.37
CA ASP A 76 -3.96 -11.07 8.30
C ASP A 76 -3.79 -10.26 7.01
N LEU A 77 -3.82 -10.93 5.87
CA LEU A 77 -3.91 -10.27 4.58
C LEU A 77 -5.38 -9.96 4.28
N SER A 78 -5.63 -8.74 3.81
CA SER A 78 -6.95 -8.34 3.31
C SER A 78 -7.21 -8.87 1.89
N SER A 79 -6.13 -9.09 1.12
CA SER A 79 -6.20 -9.74 -0.19
C SER A 79 -6.21 -11.26 -0.02
N ASN A 80 -7.39 -11.85 -0.14
CA ASN A 80 -7.56 -13.32 -0.13
C ASN A 80 -7.35 -13.96 -1.51
N GLU A 81 -7.17 -13.16 -2.56
CA GLU A 81 -7.21 -13.62 -3.95
C GLU A 81 -5.85 -13.55 -4.67
N ALA A 82 -4.88 -12.82 -4.14
CA ALA A 82 -3.56 -12.68 -4.74
C ALA A 82 -2.62 -13.84 -4.37
N SER A 83 -2.53 -14.84 -5.26
CA SER A 83 -1.69 -16.03 -5.06
C SER A 83 -0.20 -15.70 -4.87
N GLU A 84 0.32 -14.67 -5.56
CA GLU A 84 1.73 -14.26 -5.44
C GLU A 84 2.01 -13.55 -4.11
N VAL A 85 1.03 -12.78 -3.59
CA VAL A 85 1.11 -12.15 -2.26
C VAL A 85 1.21 -13.22 -1.18
N THR A 86 0.40 -14.27 -1.29
CA THR A 86 0.44 -15.42 -0.38
C THR A 86 1.78 -16.15 -0.48
N ALA A 87 2.28 -16.40 -1.70
CA ALA A 87 3.56 -17.04 -1.92
C ALA A 87 4.73 -16.23 -1.36
N PHE A 88 4.71 -14.90 -1.53
CA PHE A 88 5.71 -14.00 -0.98
C PHE A 88 5.76 -14.08 0.56
N LEU A 89 4.62 -13.90 1.23
CA LEU A 89 4.57 -13.98 2.70
C LEU A 89 4.93 -15.35 3.25
N SER A 90 4.67 -16.43 2.51
CA SER A 90 5.02 -17.79 2.96
C SER A 90 6.54 -17.97 3.12
N ARG A 91 7.35 -17.23 2.34
CA ARG A 91 8.81 -17.29 2.32
C ARG A 91 9.48 -16.30 3.27
N THR A 92 8.72 -15.35 3.81
CA THR A 92 9.22 -14.33 4.73
C THR A 92 9.52 -14.91 6.12
N PRO A 93 10.61 -14.49 6.80
CA PRO A 93 10.83 -14.81 8.21
C PRO A 93 9.68 -14.38 9.11
N ILE A 94 9.33 -15.18 10.12
CA ILE A 94 8.19 -14.95 11.03
C ILE A 94 8.23 -13.55 11.65
N GLU A 95 9.41 -13.10 12.06
CA GLU A 95 9.64 -11.82 12.74
C GLU A 95 9.22 -10.62 11.86
N GLN A 96 9.33 -10.77 10.54
CA GLN A 96 9.01 -9.73 9.55
C GLN A 96 7.60 -9.86 8.94
N LYS A 97 6.91 -11.00 9.16
CA LYS A 97 5.64 -11.30 8.49
C LYS A 97 4.56 -10.27 8.77
N THR A 98 4.40 -9.86 10.02
CA THR A 98 3.36 -8.91 10.44
C THR A 98 3.56 -7.53 9.78
N TYR A 99 4.82 -7.12 9.57
CA TYR A 99 5.17 -5.87 8.91
C TYR A 99 4.96 -5.93 7.40
N LEU A 100 5.41 -7.01 6.76
CA LEU A 100 5.19 -7.17 5.32
C LEU A 100 3.70 -7.36 5.01
N ALA A 101 2.95 -8.08 5.83
CA ALA A 101 1.50 -8.18 5.69
C ALA A 101 0.83 -6.81 5.79
N SER A 102 1.23 -5.96 6.74
CA SER A 102 0.76 -4.56 6.81
C SER A 102 1.07 -3.77 5.53
N GLN A 103 2.30 -3.86 5.00
CA GLN A 103 2.68 -3.13 3.78
C GLN A 103 1.92 -3.63 2.54
N LEU A 104 1.69 -4.93 2.43
CA LEU A 104 0.89 -5.52 1.37
C LEU A 104 -0.60 -5.17 1.52
N ASN A 105 -1.10 -5.00 2.74
CA ASN A 105 -2.44 -4.45 2.97
C ASN A 105 -2.52 -2.98 2.55
N LEU A 106 -1.50 -2.16 2.82
CA LEU A 106 -1.46 -0.79 2.29
C LEU A 106 -1.50 -0.79 0.75
N LEU A 107 -0.72 -1.66 0.12
CA LEU A 107 -0.75 -1.83 -1.34
C LEU A 107 -2.16 -2.20 -1.82
N HIS A 108 -2.81 -3.18 -1.19
CA HIS A 108 -4.17 -3.60 -1.53
C HIS A 108 -5.16 -2.43 -1.45
N LEU A 109 -5.12 -1.65 -0.36
CA LEU A 109 -5.97 -0.47 -0.18
C LEU A 109 -5.72 0.60 -1.25
N LEU A 110 -4.45 0.87 -1.57
CA LEU A 110 -4.08 1.83 -2.62
C LEU A 110 -4.50 1.33 -4.01
N ALA A 111 -4.34 0.04 -4.29
CA ALA A 111 -4.71 -0.58 -5.56
C ALA A 111 -6.23 -0.55 -5.76
N LEU A 112 -7.01 -0.87 -4.72
CA LEU A 112 -8.46 -0.73 -4.74
C LEU A 112 -8.88 0.75 -4.89
N ALA A 113 -8.22 1.69 -4.23
CA ALA A 113 -8.49 3.11 -4.42
C ALA A 113 -8.23 3.55 -5.86
N CYS A 114 -7.12 3.12 -6.47
CA CYS A 114 -6.85 3.33 -7.89
C CYS A 114 -7.94 2.74 -8.79
N GLN A 115 -8.40 1.52 -8.50
CA GLN A 115 -9.47 0.87 -9.26
C GLN A 115 -10.81 1.62 -9.13
N GLN A 116 -11.22 1.99 -7.92
CA GLN A 116 -12.49 2.68 -7.65
C GLN A 116 -12.50 4.09 -8.23
N LEU A 117 -11.37 4.80 -8.10
CA LEU A 117 -11.21 6.16 -8.58
C LEU A 117 -10.71 6.21 -10.03
N ASN A 118 -10.60 5.07 -10.74
CA ASN A 118 -10.03 5.00 -12.10
C ASN A 118 -10.71 5.98 -13.09
N ASN A 119 -12.01 6.23 -12.95
CA ASN A 119 -12.73 7.19 -13.79
C ASN A 119 -12.49 8.67 -13.41
N GLN A 120 -11.87 8.92 -12.26
CA GLN A 120 -11.56 10.26 -11.71
C GLN A 120 -10.06 10.55 -11.69
N LEU A 121 -9.23 9.52 -11.75
CA LEU A 121 -7.78 9.60 -11.77
C LEU A 121 -7.30 9.54 -13.22
N ASP A 122 -6.41 10.45 -13.60
CA ASP A 122 -5.71 10.37 -14.88
C ASP A 122 -4.51 9.42 -14.72
N LEU A 123 -4.80 8.11 -14.61
CA LEU A 123 -3.78 7.05 -14.48
C LEU A 123 -3.35 6.46 -15.82
N ARG A 124 -4.04 6.83 -16.90
CA ARG A 124 -3.80 6.25 -18.22
C ARG A 124 -2.53 6.85 -18.80
N ASP A 125 -1.63 5.96 -19.18
CA ASP A 125 -0.34 6.34 -19.72
C ASP A 125 0.03 5.31 -20.79
N ALA A 126 -0.16 5.72 -22.05
CA ALA A 126 0.08 4.89 -23.21
C ALA A 126 1.57 4.55 -23.38
N ASP A 127 2.46 5.29 -22.72
CA ASP A 127 3.90 5.04 -22.74
C ASP A 127 4.36 4.15 -21.57
N ALA A 128 3.44 3.79 -20.65
CA ALA A 128 3.76 2.90 -19.55
C ALA A 128 3.93 1.45 -20.03
N PRO A 129 4.93 0.71 -19.51
CA PRO A 129 5.22 -0.65 -19.97
C PRO A 129 4.18 -1.70 -19.54
N TRP A 130 3.18 -1.32 -18.73
CA TRP A 130 2.18 -2.24 -18.18
C TRP A 130 0.89 -2.22 -19.01
N PRO A 131 0.60 -3.30 -19.77
CA PRO A 131 -0.49 -3.31 -20.76
C PRO A 131 -1.89 -3.18 -20.16
N TRP A 132 -2.08 -3.44 -18.87
CA TRP A 132 -3.36 -3.23 -18.18
C TRP A 132 -3.63 -1.77 -17.79
N LEU A 133 -2.65 -0.87 -17.86
CA LEU A 133 -2.89 0.57 -17.73
C LEU A 133 -3.59 1.17 -18.96
N ASP A 134 -3.50 0.48 -20.10
CA ASP A 134 -4.25 0.77 -21.33
C ASP A 134 -5.62 0.03 -21.37
N GLY A 135 -5.85 -0.89 -20.43
CA GLY A 135 -7.10 -1.62 -20.28
C GLY A 135 -8.26 -0.73 -19.80
N GLN A 136 -9.50 -1.11 -20.13
CA GLN A 136 -10.69 -0.36 -19.69
C GLN A 136 -10.87 -0.31 -18.17
N THR A 137 -10.27 -1.26 -17.43
CA THR A 137 -10.44 -1.37 -15.97
C THR A 137 -9.13 -1.79 -15.30
N LEU A 138 -8.67 -1.00 -14.33
CA LEU A 138 -7.62 -1.39 -13.40
C LEU A 138 -8.14 -2.49 -12.46
N SER A 139 -7.32 -3.50 -12.20
CA SER A 139 -7.62 -4.62 -11.30
C SER A 139 -6.63 -4.61 -10.14
N ALA A 140 -7.14 -4.44 -8.92
CA ALA A 140 -6.31 -4.43 -7.71
C ALA A 140 -5.56 -5.77 -7.53
N VAL A 141 -6.22 -6.88 -7.84
CA VAL A 141 -5.62 -8.23 -7.76
C VAL A 141 -4.45 -8.39 -8.73
N ASP A 142 -4.56 -7.86 -9.96
CA ASP A 142 -3.47 -7.94 -10.94
C ASP A 142 -2.28 -7.06 -10.53
N ILE A 143 -2.56 -5.86 -10.01
CA ILE A 143 -1.54 -4.97 -9.43
C ILE A 143 -0.82 -5.68 -8.29
N GLU A 144 -1.56 -6.24 -7.34
CA GLU A 144 -1.01 -6.93 -6.17
C GLU A 144 -0.13 -8.11 -6.53
N ASN A 145 -0.58 -8.96 -7.46
CA ASN A 145 0.21 -10.11 -7.90
C ASN A 145 1.51 -9.66 -8.58
N HIS A 146 1.45 -8.62 -9.42
CA HIS A 146 2.63 -8.11 -10.10
C HIS A 146 3.63 -7.50 -9.11
N VAL A 147 3.15 -6.65 -8.20
CA VAL A 147 3.98 -6.03 -7.16
C VAL A 147 4.61 -7.09 -6.26
N ALA A 148 3.83 -8.08 -5.80
CA ALA A 148 4.35 -9.14 -4.95
C ALA A 148 5.47 -9.93 -5.62
N ARG A 149 5.32 -10.22 -6.92
CA ARG A 149 6.36 -10.87 -7.72
C ARG A 149 7.62 -10.00 -7.82
N GLU A 150 7.48 -8.72 -8.18
CA GLU A 150 8.61 -7.79 -8.27
C GLU A 150 9.33 -7.63 -6.91
N LEU A 151 8.58 -7.50 -5.82
CA LEU A 151 9.13 -7.38 -4.46
C LEU A 151 9.79 -8.69 -3.99
N SER A 152 9.36 -9.85 -4.48
CA SER A 152 9.99 -11.14 -4.15
C SER A 152 11.43 -11.26 -4.65
N GLU A 153 11.80 -10.48 -5.65
CA GLU A 153 13.15 -10.42 -6.22
C GLU A 153 14.01 -9.36 -5.51
N GLN A 154 13.44 -8.55 -4.61
CA GLN A 154 14.11 -7.49 -3.89
C GLN A 154 14.55 -7.95 -2.49
N PRO A 155 15.60 -7.35 -1.92
CA PRO A 155 15.94 -7.60 -0.52
C PRO A 155 14.80 -7.13 0.39
N LEU A 156 14.46 -7.99 1.36
CA LEU A 156 13.51 -7.68 2.42
C LEU A 156 13.97 -6.43 3.20
N PRO A 157 13.04 -5.62 3.72
CA PRO A 157 13.39 -4.42 4.46
C PRO A 157 14.05 -4.80 5.79
N ASP A 158 15.08 -4.05 6.18
CA ASP A 158 15.71 -4.21 7.49
C ASP A 158 14.69 -3.94 8.61
N GLU A 159 14.59 -4.88 9.54
CA GLU A 159 13.62 -4.92 10.64
C GLU A 159 13.67 -3.67 11.53
N GLN A 160 14.84 -3.04 11.64
CA GLN A 160 15.14 -1.94 12.57
C GLN A 160 14.32 -0.67 12.37
N ASN A 161 13.78 -0.43 11.18
CA ASN A 161 12.96 0.76 10.95
C ASN A 161 11.62 0.67 11.70
N TRP A 162 11.03 -0.51 11.78
CA TRP A 162 9.67 -0.64 12.29
C TRP A 162 9.57 -0.63 13.81
N ASP A 163 10.64 -1.06 14.50
CA ASP A 163 10.72 -1.01 15.96
C ASP A 163 10.53 0.41 16.50
N ARG A 164 10.98 1.43 15.76
CA ARG A 164 10.85 2.84 16.18
C ARG A 164 9.39 3.31 16.19
N ILE A 165 8.57 2.88 15.22
CA ILE A 165 7.15 3.23 15.15
C ILE A 165 6.38 2.65 16.34
N LEU A 166 6.73 1.44 16.76
CA LEU A 166 5.95 0.67 17.71
C LEU A 166 6.44 0.78 19.14
N ASN A 167 7.75 0.88 19.32
CA ASN A 167 8.36 0.95 20.65
C ASN A 167 8.59 2.39 21.12
N GLY A 168 8.35 3.39 20.26
CA GLY A 168 8.45 4.82 20.60
C GLY A 168 9.82 5.23 21.17
N LYS A 169 10.88 4.48 20.83
CA LYS A 169 12.26 4.70 21.31
C LYS A 169 13.18 5.08 20.16
#